data_AF-A0A3C1WVR8-F1
#
_entry.id   AF-A0A3C1WVR8-F1
#
_cell.length_a   1.000
_cell.length_b   1.000
_cell.length_c   1.000
_cell.angle_alpha   90.00
_cell.angle_beta   90.00
_cell.angle_gamma   90.00
#
_symmetry.space_group_name_H-M   'P 1'
#
loop_
_entity.id
_entity.type
_entity.pdbx_description
1 polymer ?
#
loop_
_entity_poly.entity_id
_entity_poly.type
_entity_poly.pdbx_seq_one_letter_code
_entity_poly.pdbx_strand_id
1 'polypeptide(L)' 'MLPSQNNPIGVIDSGVGGISVLKCIRAHLPHENLIYVADSKFAP' A
#
# COMPACT_ATOMS: atom_id res chain seq x y z
N MET A 1 -25.57 3.95 -11.48
CA MET A 1 -24.46 3.00 -11.35
C MET A 1 -23.27 3.78 -10.82
N LEU A 2 -22.84 3.54 -9.58
CA LEU A 2 -21.63 4.18 -9.06
C LEU A 2 -20.45 3.74 -9.94
N PRO A 3 -19.53 4.64 -10.32
CA PRO A 3 -18.36 4.25 -11.10
C PRO A 3 -17.61 3.16 -10.34
N SER A 4 -17.15 2.14 -11.05
CA SER A 4 -16.26 1.11 -10.51
C SER A 4 -15.05 1.83 -9.92
N GLN A 5 -14.96 1.89 -8.59
CA GLN A 5 -13.85 2.50 -7.86
C GLN A 5 -12.64 1.56 -7.99
N ASN A 6 -12.02 1.53 -9.17
CA ASN A 6 -10.83 0.73 -9.45
C ASN A 6 -9.53 1.48 -9.05
N ASN A 7 -9.65 2.38 -8.06
CA ASN A 7 -8.56 3.24 -7.63
C ASN A 7 -7.66 2.46 -6.67
N PRO A 8 -6.34 2.44 -6.90
CA PRO A 8 -5.41 1.70 -6.03
C PRO A 8 -5.27 2.37 -4.66
N ILE A 9 -5.00 1.55 -3.65
CA ILE A 9 -4.62 2.01 -2.30
C ILE A 9 -3.11 2.29 -2.30
N GLY A 10 -2.74 3.55 -2.07
CA GLY A 10 -1.35 3.97 -1.88
C GLY A 10 -0.90 3.83 -0.42
N VAL A 11 0.27 3.24 -0.21
CA VAL A 11 0.94 3.13 1.10
C VAL A 11 2.32 3.78 0.97
N ILE A 12 2.62 4.75 1.83
CA ILE A 12 3.90 5.43 1.86
C ILE A 12 4.57 5.12 3.20
N ASP A 13 5.84 4.72 3.15
CA ASP A 13 6.68 4.48 4.33
C ASP A 13 8.06 5.12 4.14
N SER A 14 8.79 5.37 5.23
CA SER A 14 10.17 5.86 5.18
C SER A 14 11.19 4.76 4.88
N GLY A 15 10.80 3.48 4.90
CA GLY A 15 11.72 2.35 4.65
C GLY A 15 11.02 1.05 4.25
N VAL A 16 11.62 -0.08 4.63
CA VAL A 16 11.09 -1.44 4.36
C VAL A 16 10.19 -1.97 5.49
N GLY A 17 10.10 -1.25 6.62
CA GLY A 17 9.33 -1.66 7.79
C GLY A 17 7.82 -1.75 7.52
N GLY A 18 7.31 -0.87 6.65
CA GLY A 18 5.92 -0.79 6.21
C GLY A 18 5.44 -1.98 5.39
N ILE A 19 6.32 -2.88 4.98
CA ILE A 19 5.92 -4.15 4.32
C ILE A 19 5.04 -5.00 5.26
N SER A 20 5.24 -4.93 6.58
CA SER A 20 4.38 -5.62 7.55
C SER A 20 2.93 -5.13 7.47
N VAL A 21 2.73 -3.82 7.37
CA VAL A 21 1.43 -3.18 7.20
C VAL A 21 0.83 -3.52 5.83
N LEU A 22 1.63 -3.48 4.76
CA LEU A 22 1.21 -3.86 3.42
C LEU A 22 0.68 -5.30 3.37
N LYS A 23 1.33 -6.23 4.08
CA LYS A 23 0.87 -7.63 4.21
C LYS A 23 -0.48 -7.74 4.91
N CYS A 24 -0.68 -6.98 5.99
CA CYS A 24 -1.99 -6.93 6.68
C CYS A 24 -3.08 -6.37 5.77
N ILE A 25 -2.81 -5.29 5.03
CA ILE A 25 -3.76 -4.72 4.08
C ILE A 25 -4.13 -5.76 3.03
N ARG A 26 -3.15 -6.45 2.44
CA ARG A 26 -3.38 -7.49 1.43
C ARG A 26 -4.21 -8.67 1.96
N ALA A 27 -4.03 -9.05 3.23
CA ALA A 27 -4.80 -10.12 3.84
C ALA A 27 -6.29 -9.76 4.01
N HIS A 28 -6.60 -8.51 4.34
CA HIS A 28 -7.98 -8.04 4.53
C HIS A 28 -8.65 -7.60 3.23
N LEU A 29 -7.86 -7.14 2.26
CA LEU A 29 -8.30 -6.60 0.97
C LEU A 29 -7.57 -7.33 -0.18
N PRO A 30 -7.86 -8.62 -0.40
CA PRO A 30 -7.10 -9.45 -1.36
C PRO A 30 -7.31 -9.04 -2.83
N HIS A 31 -8.39 -8.32 -3.13
CA HIS A 31 -8.74 -7.89 -4.48
C HIS A 31 -8.36 -6.44 -4.79
N GLU A 32 -7.90 -5.69 -3.78
CA GLU A 32 -7.48 -4.31 -3.99
C GLU A 32 -6.11 -4.21 -4.64
N ASN A 33 -5.96 -3.22 -5.50
CA ASN A 33 -4.67 -2.86 -6.08
C ASN A 33 -3.89 -2.03 -5.07
N LEU A 34 -2.69 -2.47 -4.71
CA LEU A 34 -1.84 -1.79 -3.72
C LEU A 34 -0.61 -1.19 -4.40
N ILE A 35 -0.30 0.07 -4.09
CA ILE A 35 0.94 0.74 -4.48
C ILE A 35 1.71 1.07 -3.22
N TYR A 36 2.93 0.56 -3.08
CA TYR A 36 3.81 0.86 -1.95
C TYR A 36 4.97 1.73 -2.41
N VAL A 37 5.19 2.84 -1.73
CA VAL A 37 6.31 3.77 -1.99
C VAL A 37 7.12 3.88 -0.72
N ALA A 38 8.37 3.43 -0.77
CA ALA A 38 9.33 3.66 0.30
C ALA A 38 10.20 4.87 -0.02
N ASP A 39 10.14 5.92 0.80
CA ASP A 39 11.10 7.03 0.74
C ASP A 39 12.42 6.62 1.41
N SER A 40 13.12 5.69 0.75
CA SER A 40 14.36 5.10 1.24
C SER A 40 15.55 6.06 1.19
N LYS A 41 15.37 7.27 0.63
CA LYS A 41 16.43 8.30 0.54
C LYS A 41 16.68 8.99 1.89
N PHE A 42 15.71 8.99 2.79
CA PHE A 42 15.82 9.48 4.17
C PHE A 42 15.63 8.37 5.22
N ALA A 43 15.69 7.11 4.80
CA ALA A 43 15.71 5.98 5.72
C ALA A 43 16.97 6.05 6.61
N PRO A 44 16.86 5.79 7.92
CA PRO A 44 18.02 5.66 8.81
C PRO A 44 18.89 4.45 8.44
#